data_AF-A0A9E7ADU1-F1
#
_entry.id   AF-A0A9E7ADU1-F1
#
_cell.length_a   1.000
_cell.length_b   1.000
_cell.length_c   1.000
_cell.angle_alpha   90.00
_cell.angle_beta   90.00
_cell.angle_gamma   90.00
#
_symmetry.space_group_name_H-M   'P 1'
#
loop_
_entity.id
_entity.type
_entity.pdbx_description
1 polymer ?
#
loop_
_entity_poly.entity_id
_entity_poly.type
_entity_poly.pdbx_seq_one_letter_code
_entity_poly.pdbx_strand_id
1 'polypeptide(L)'
;MDEVDLSSQPYTEDDLKYYQELQHYGLSIDDSTGQNGSFRFIHLFGSHPPYTLDRNVERTEDPSKQNVDEQTIAAYRIVEAYIAELKRLGVYENTSFIITADHGDWYLTNTDIQQPSAPVIMYKPAGQTAEEAAQPMQISDAPVWHYDILAQTLKDMGVDQQTLSNYTTPLDESYEGETRPRYYIETISNGKQDIFVREFVINGDANDMKNWSLTGNEWPVEPWHD
;
A
#
# COMPACT_ATOMS: atom_id res chain seq x y z
N MET A 1 -10.30 24.36 19.68
CA MET A 1 -9.69 24.03 18.39
C MET A 1 -10.66 24.54 17.36
N ASP A 2 -10.23 25.49 16.53
CA ASP A 2 -11.08 26.00 15.47
C ASP A 2 -11.35 24.85 14.49
N GLU A 3 -12.61 24.56 14.20
CA GLU A 3 -13.00 23.60 13.16
C GLU A 3 -12.43 24.07 11.83
N VAL A 4 -11.44 23.35 11.31
CA VAL A 4 -10.96 23.55 9.95
C VAL A 4 -11.97 22.86 9.02
N ASP A 5 -12.73 23.65 8.27
CA ASP A 5 -13.61 23.12 7.21
C ASP A 5 -12.76 22.60 6.05
N LEU A 6 -12.54 21.28 6.02
CA LEU A 6 -11.79 20.59 4.98
C LEU A 6 -12.63 20.26 3.74
N SER A 7 -13.96 20.51 3.75
CA SER A 7 -14.85 20.09 2.65
C SER A 7 -14.63 20.86 1.35
N SER A 8 -13.94 22.01 1.42
CA SER A 8 -13.64 22.88 0.28
C SER A 8 -12.19 22.83 -0.19
N GLN A 9 -11.31 22.06 0.48
CA GLN A 9 -9.91 21.95 0.08
C GLN A 9 -9.73 20.85 -0.97
N PRO A 10 -9.08 21.14 -2.11
CA PRO A 10 -8.67 20.10 -3.04
C PRO A 10 -7.78 19.09 -2.31
N TYR A 11 -8.04 17.80 -2.51
CA TYR A 11 -7.10 16.77 -2.10
C TYR A 11 -5.74 17.03 -2.77
N THR A 12 -4.69 17.04 -1.95
CA THR A 12 -3.31 17.26 -2.40
C THR A 12 -2.43 16.21 -1.75
N GLU A 13 -1.63 15.53 -2.56
CA GLU A 13 -0.61 14.60 -2.10
C GLU A 13 0.59 15.40 -1.62
N ASP A 14 0.67 15.65 -0.31
CA ASP A 14 1.77 16.36 0.32
C ASP A 14 2.16 15.65 1.63
N ASP A 15 3.11 14.72 1.49
CA ASP A 15 3.63 13.90 2.58
C ASP A 15 4.23 14.75 3.71
N LEU A 16 4.91 15.85 3.36
CA LEU A 16 5.49 16.74 4.36
C LEU A 16 4.40 17.43 5.18
N LYS A 17 3.38 17.97 4.51
CA LYS A 17 2.24 18.61 5.20
C LYS A 17 1.53 17.59 6.08
N TYR A 18 1.23 16.40 5.56
CA TYR A 18 0.61 15.33 6.34
C TYR A 18 1.42 14.99 7.60
N TYR A 19 2.74 14.83 7.46
CA TYR A 19 3.64 14.56 8.59
C TYR A 19 3.64 15.68 9.62
N GLN A 20 3.70 16.93 9.18
CA GLN A 20 3.66 18.10 10.06
C GLN A 20 2.34 18.22 10.82
N GLU A 21 1.22 17.98 10.14
CA GLU A 21 -0.11 17.98 10.77
C GLU A 21 -0.25 16.84 11.77
N LEU A 22 0.23 15.64 11.45
CA LEU A 22 0.28 14.52 12.38
C LEU A 22 1.13 14.83 13.62
N GLN A 23 2.30 15.46 13.45
CA GLN A 23 3.17 15.89 14.56
C GLN A 23 2.52 16.99 15.42
N HIS A 24 1.77 17.91 14.79
CA HIS A 24 1.19 19.06 15.48
C HIS A 24 -0.12 18.74 16.19
N TYR A 25 -1.02 18.04 15.51
CA TYR A 25 -2.37 17.72 16.01
C TYR A 25 -2.44 16.36 16.70
N GLY A 26 -1.62 15.39 16.27
CA GLY A 26 -1.73 14.01 16.70
C GLY A 26 -3.02 13.33 16.21
N LEU A 27 -3.21 12.08 16.60
CA LEU A 27 -4.48 11.38 16.44
C LEU A 27 -5.38 11.61 17.66
N SER A 28 -6.70 11.56 17.44
CA SER A 28 -7.71 11.62 18.49
C SER A 28 -8.77 10.55 18.30
N ILE A 29 -9.38 10.12 19.41
CA ILE A 29 -10.53 9.22 19.41
C ILE A 29 -11.79 10.06 19.55
N ASP A 30 -12.78 9.81 18.69
CA ASP A 30 -14.11 10.41 18.79
C ASP A 30 -15.15 9.33 19.08
N ASP A 31 -15.52 9.22 20.35
CA ASP A 31 -16.55 8.29 20.82
C ASP A 31 -17.97 8.88 20.75
N SER A 32 -18.13 10.13 20.28
CA SER A 32 -19.42 10.84 20.31
C SER A 32 -20.49 10.21 19.42
N THR A 33 -20.08 9.46 18.40
CA THR A 33 -20.96 8.84 17.41
C THR A 33 -21.42 7.43 17.77
N GLY A 34 -20.88 6.84 18.86
CA GLY A 34 -21.19 5.47 19.28
C GLY A 34 -20.76 4.40 18.26
N GLN A 35 -19.83 4.72 17.37
CA GLN A 35 -19.26 3.76 16.41
C GLN A 35 -18.23 2.86 17.10
N ASN A 36 -18.18 1.59 16.71
CA ASN A 36 -17.27 0.59 17.28
C ASN A 36 -15.84 0.66 16.71
N GLY A 37 -15.58 1.56 15.76
CA GLY A 37 -14.30 1.68 15.08
C GLY A 37 -14.38 2.62 13.89
N SER A 38 -13.27 2.76 13.17
CA SER A 38 -13.19 3.66 12.03
C SER A 38 -12.31 3.07 10.92
N PHE A 39 -12.76 3.18 9.67
CA PHE A 39 -11.91 2.89 8.51
C PHE A 39 -11.17 4.16 8.08
N ARG A 40 -9.88 4.01 7.77
CA ARG A 40 -9.01 5.09 7.27
C ARG A 40 -8.25 4.58 6.07
N PHE A 41 -8.39 5.27 4.94
CA PHE A 41 -7.54 5.11 3.78
C PHE A 41 -6.62 6.34 3.72
N ILE A 42 -5.31 6.10 3.85
CA ILE A 42 -4.29 7.15 3.85
C ILE A 42 -3.42 6.90 2.63
N HIS A 43 -3.38 7.86 1.72
CA HIS A 43 -2.55 7.82 0.53
C HIS A 43 -1.45 8.87 0.65
N LEU A 44 -0.21 8.40 0.63
CA LEU A 44 1.00 9.21 0.61
C LEU A 44 1.55 9.18 -0.82
N PHE A 45 2.21 10.25 -1.23
CA PHE A 45 2.98 10.30 -2.48
C PHE A 45 4.08 9.22 -2.48
N GLY A 46 4.65 8.95 -1.30
CA GLY A 46 5.55 7.83 -1.10
C GLY A 46 6.84 7.96 -1.89
N SER A 47 7.32 6.85 -2.43
CA SER A 47 8.61 6.74 -3.11
C SER A 47 8.55 7.07 -4.61
N HIS A 48 7.74 8.06 -4.99
CA HIS A 48 7.58 8.48 -6.38
C HIS A 48 8.53 9.64 -6.75
N PRO A 49 9.09 9.68 -7.98
CA PRO A 49 9.83 10.84 -8.46
C PRO A 49 8.91 12.04 -8.79
N PRO A 50 9.34 13.30 -8.64
CA PRO A 50 10.65 13.73 -8.17
C PRO A 50 10.81 13.49 -6.66
N TYR A 51 11.94 12.91 -6.26
CA TYR A 51 12.30 12.71 -4.86
C TYR A 51 12.64 14.06 -4.23
N THR A 52 11.81 14.52 -3.30
CA THR A 52 11.88 15.88 -2.74
C THR A 52 12.11 15.91 -1.23
N LEU A 53 11.90 14.79 -0.54
CA LEU A 53 12.16 14.64 0.89
C LEU A 53 13.40 13.79 1.13
N ASP A 54 14.22 14.18 2.10
CA ASP A 54 15.27 13.32 2.62
C ASP A 54 14.72 12.35 3.70
N ARG A 55 15.55 11.39 4.13
CA ARG A 55 15.17 10.39 5.16
C ARG A 55 14.65 10.96 6.47
N ASN A 56 14.79 12.25 6.76
CA ASN A 56 14.27 12.89 7.97
C ASN A 56 12.90 13.55 7.74
N VAL A 57 12.27 13.33 6.58
CA VAL A 57 11.01 13.96 6.18
C VAL A 57 11.18 15.48 6.07
N GLU A 58 12.32 15.94 5.54
CA GLU A 58 12.60 17.35 5.27
C GLU A 58 12.79 17.57 3.77
N ARG A 59 12.31 18.71 3.24
CA ARG A 59 12.60 19.10 1.86
C ARG A 59 14.10 19.25 1.66
N THR A 60 14.62 18.63 0.61
CA THR A 60 16.05 18.69 0.29
C THR A 60 16.29 19.22 -1.12
N GLU A 61 17.26 20.12 -1.23
CA GLU A 61 17.84 20.55 -2.52
C GLU A 61 19.18 19.86 -2.81
N ASP A 62 19.69 19.05 -1.88
CA ASP A 62 20.92 18.27 -2.05
C ASP A 62 20.66 17.09 -3.02
N PRO A 63 21.26 17.08 -4.22
CA PRO A 63 21.01 16.02 -5.20
C PRO A 63 21.41 14.63 -4.71
N SER A 64 22.36 14.53 -3.77
CA SER A 64 22.75 13.23 -3.19
C SER A 64 21.64 12.62 -2.33
N LYS A 65 20.69 13.44 -1.86
CA LYS A 65 19.54 13.02 -1.06
C LYS A 65 18.23 12.93 -1.85
N GLN A 66 18.21 13.35 -3.11
CA GLN A 66 17.04 13.29 -3.99
C GLN A 66 16.99 11.92 -4.70
N ASN A 67 16.79 10.86 -3.93
CA ASN A 67 16.76 9.49 -4.43
C ASN A 67 15.68 8.63 -3.74
N VAL A 68 15.41 7.47 -4.33
CA VAL A 68 14.36 6.55 -3.88
C VAL A 68 14.55 6.06 -2.45
N ASP A 69 15.79 5.78 -2.01
CA ASP A 69 16.06 5.25 -0.68
C ASP A 69 15.72 6.28 0.40
N GLU A 70 16.13 7.53 0.19
CA GLU A 70 15.84 8.65 1.10
C GLU A 70 14.34 8.89 1.23
N GLN A 71 13.63 8.98 0.09
CA GLN A 71 12.19 9.21 0.07
C GLN A 71 11.41 8.02 0.66
N THR A 72 11.87 6.79 0.43
CA THR A 72 11.26 5.58 1.02
C THR A 72 11.40 5.58 2.53
N ILE A 73 12.59 5.90 3.06
CA ILE A 73 12.78 6.03 4.51
C ILE A 73 11.89 7.16 5.07
N ALA A 74 11.76 8.27 4.36
CA ALA A 74 10.86 9.36 4.75
C ALA A 74 9.41 8.88 4.88
N ALA A 75 8.88 8.17 3.88
CA ALA A 75 7.53 7.60 3.91
C ALA A 75 7.32 6.65 5.11
N TYR A 76 8.28 5.77 5.39
CA TYR A 76 8.19 4.89 6.56
C TYR A 76 8.27 5.62 7.90
N ARG A 77 8.95 6.78 7.98
CA ARG A 77 8.91 7.60 9.20
C ARG A 77 7.55 8.24 9.45
N ILE A 78 6.80 8.56 8.40
CA ILE A 78 5.42 9.02 8.52
C ILE A 78 4.55 7.89 9.08
N VAL A 79 4.71 6.68 8.55
CA VAL A 79 4.04 5.47 9.07
C VAL A 79 4.42 5.21 10.53
N GLU A 80 5.70 5.32 10.88
CA GLU A 80 6.18 5.18 12.26
C GLU A 80 5.53 6.19 13.20
N ALA A 81 5.42 7.45 12.80
CA ALA A 81 4.75 8.48 13.59
C ALA A 81 3.26 8.19 13.78
N TYR A 82 2.58 7.68 12.75
CA TYR A 82 1.18 7.28 12.86
C TYR A 82 1.00 6.12 13.84
N ILE A 83 1.87 5.11 13.75
CA ILE A 83 1.91 3.98 14.69
C ILE A 83 2.21 4.45 16.13
N ALA A 84 3.10 5.43 16.30
CA ALA A 84 3.40 6.00 17.61
C ALA A 84 2.16 6.66 18.23
N GLU A 85 1.33 7.34 17.43
CA GLU A 85 0.07 7.90 17.88
C GLU A 85 -0.96 6.83 18.25
N LEU A 86 -1.07 5.74 17.48
CA LEU A 86 -1.91 4.60 17.85
C LEU A 86 -1.49 4.00 19.22
N LYS A 87 -0.18 3.91 19.47
CA LYS A 87 0.38 3.46 20.75
C LYS A 87 0.11 4.45 21.87
N ARG A 88 0.30 5.75 21.63
CA ARG A 88 0.00 6.82 22.59
C ARG A 88 -1.47 6.82 23.03
N LEU A 89 -2.37 6.52 22.09
CA LEU A 89 -3.81 6.40 22.34
C LEU A 89 -4.23 5.07 22.94
N GLY A 90 -3.33 4.08 23.04
CA GLY A 90 -3.62 2.75 23.60
C GLY A 90 -4.50 1.88 22.71
N VAL A 91 -4.56 2.15 21.40
CA VAL A 91 -5.39 1.41 20.43
C VAL A 91 -4.57 0.55 19.48
N TYR A 92 -3.23 0.62 19.52
CA TYR A 92 -2.33 -0.10 18.63
C TYR A 92 -2.62 -1.61 18.59
N GLU A 93 -2.72 -2.27 19.75
CA GLU A 93 -3.00 -3.70 19.90
C GLU A 93 -4.33 -4.09 19.23
N ASN A 94 -5.35 -3.23 19.31
CA ASN A 94 -6.69 -3.47 18.77
C ASN A 94 -6.93 -2.82 17.39
N THR A 95 -5.88 -2.35 16.72
CA THR A 95 -5.96 -1.79 15.36
C THR A 95 -5.33 -2.76 14.37
N SER A 96 -6.07 -3.14 13.34
CA SER A 96 -5.48 -3.75 12.15
C SER A 96 -4.97 -2.66 11.22
N PHE A 97 -3.81 -2.85 10.62
CA PHE A 97 -3.36 -1.99 9.53
C PHE A 97 -2.55 -2.77 8.49
N ILE A 98 -2.69 -2.31 7.25
CA ILE A 98 -1.97 -2.80 6.09
C ILE A 98 -1.13 -1.64 5.56
N ILE A 99 0.17 -1.87 5.37
CA ILE A 99 1.07 -0.91 4.72
C ILE A 99 1.46 -1.55 3.38
N THR A 100 1.16 -0.86 2.28
CA THR A 100 1.43 -1.34 0.92
C THR A 100 1.85 -0.20 0.02
N ALA A 101 2.45 -0.54 -1.12
CA ALA A 101 2.52 0.34 -2.27
C ALA A 101 1.33 0.09 -3.21
N ASP A 102 1.04 1.07 -4.05
CA ASP A 102 0.09 0.97 -5.16
C ASP A 102 0.61 0.04 -6.27
N HIS A 103 1.91 0.06 -6.54
CA HIS A 103 2.58 -0.83 -7.47
C HIS A 103 4.04 -1.16 -7.06
N GLY A 104 4.66 -2.13 -7.73
CA GLY A 104 6.12 -2.37 -7.66
C GLY A 104 6.91 -1.38 -8.51
N ASP A 105 8.18 -1.64 -8.79
CA ASP A 105 8.93 -0.79 -9.73
C ASP A 105 8.25 -0.80 -11.12
N TRP A 106 8.08 0.39 -11.71
CA TRP A 106 7.36 0.56 -12.97
C TRP A 106 8.10 1.55 -13.86
N TYR A 107 8.15 1.24 -15.15
CA TYR A 107 8.80 2.07 -16.15
C TYR A 107 8.11 1.93 -17.51
N LEU A 108 8.17 3.01 -18.30
CA LEU A 108 7.67 3.01 -19.68
C LEU A 108 8.50 2.05 -20.54
N THR A 109 7.83 1.11 -21.20
CA THR A 109 8.48 0.14 -22.08
C THR A 109 7.60 -0.20 -23.29
N ASN A 110 8.23 -0.39 -24.46
CA ASN A 110 7.56 -0.84 -25.68
C ASN A 110 7.66 -2.36 -25.90
N THR A 111 8.32 -3.05 -24.97
CA THR A 111 8.41 -4.52 -24.87
C THR A 111 7.94 -4.95 -23.49
N ASP A 112 7.72 -6.24 -23.30
CA ASP A 112 7.29 -6.77 -22.00
C ASP A 112 8.31 -6.42 -20.90
N ILE A 113 7.83 -6.26 -19.66
CA ILE A 113 8.72 -6.04 -18.50
C ILE A 113 9.75 -7.17 -18.37
N GLN A 114 10.96 -6.81 -17.94
CA GLN A 114 12.09 -7.74 -17.82
C GLN A 114 12.54 -7.95 -16.37
N GLN A 115 11.92 -7.23 -15.44
CA GLN A 115 12.16 -7.32 -14.01
C GLN A 115 10.80 -7.41 -13.30
N PRO A 116 10.73 -8.09 -12.14
CA PRO A 116 9.50 -8.17 -11.38
C PRO A 116 9.00 -6.81 -10.91
N SER A 117 7.69 -6.65 -10.89
CA SER A 117 7.00 -5.49 -10.33
C SER A 117 5.99 -5.97 -9.29
N ALA A 118 6.42 -6.05 -8.04
CA ALA A 118 5.57 -6.48 -6.92
C ALA A 118 5.58 -5.41 -5.81
N PRO A 119 4.41 -4.98 -5.30
CA PRO A 119 4.37 -4.11 -4.13
C PRO A 119 4.73 -4.89 -2.86
N VAL A 120 5.21 -4.17 -1.86
CA VAL A 120 5.32 -4.72 -0.50
C VAL A 120 3.92 -4.81 0.12
N ILE A 121 3.63 -5.87 0.87
CA ILE A 121 2.42 -5.98 1.70
C ILE A 121 2.85 -6.31 3.12
N MET A 122 2.61 -5.40 4.05
CA MET A 122 2.83 -5.60 5.48
C MET A 122 1.49 -5.59 6.19
N TYR A 123 1.23 -6.56 7.05
CA TYR A 123 -0.02 -6.66 7.79
C TYR A 123 0.24 -6.83 9.28
N LYS A 124 -0.47 -6.04 10.10
CA LYS A 124 -0.61 -6.27 11.53
C LYS A 124 -2.09 -6.52 11.84
N PRO A 125 -2.46 -7.66 12.46
CA PRO A 125 -3.83 -7.90 12.91
C PRO A 125 -4.16 -7.14 14.21
N ALA A 126 -5.43 -6.81 14.40
CA ALA A 126 -5.98 -6.41 15.70
C ALA A 126 -6.07 -7.59 16.67
N GLY A 127 -6.33 -7.30 17.96
CA GLY A 127 -6.58 -8.32 18.98
C GLY A 127 -5.31 -9.00 19.52
N GLN A 128 -4.14 -8.45 19.23
CA GLN A 128 -2.88 -8.93 19.78
C GLN A 128 -2.71 -8.50 21.25
N THR A 129 -2.07 -9.35 22.06
CA THR A 129 -1.51 -8.92 23.34
C THR A 129 -0.34 -7.96 23.13
N ALA A 130 0.01 -7.18 24.15
CA ALA A 130 1.18 -6.30 24.10
C ALA A 130 2.50 -7.07 23.83
N GLU A 131 2.59 -8.34 24.28
CA GLU A 131 3.76 -9.19 24.05
C GLU A 131 3.85 -9.65 22.58
N GLU A 132 2.72 -10.04 21.98
CA GLU A 132 2.64 -10.40 20.56
C GLU A 132 2.91 -9.19 19.66
N ALA A 133 2.32 -8.04 19.99
CA ALA A 133 2.45 -6.80 19.22
C ALA A 133 3.86 -6.17 19.32
N ALA A 134 4.65 -6.58 20.33
CA ALA A 134 6.05 -6.17 20.51
C ALA A 134 7.05 -7.07 19.78
N GLN A 135 6.62 -8.21 19.23
CA GLN A 135 7.52 -9.08 18.47
C GLN A 135 7.97 -8.40 17.16
N PRO A 136 9.19 -8.69 16.68
CA PRO A 136 9.63 -8.23 15.35
C PRO A 136 8.69 -8.72 14.25
N MET A 137 8.59 -7.94 13.18
CA MET A 137 7.90 -8.36 11.96
C MET A 137 8.47 -9.68 11.45
N GLN A 138 7.58 -10.60 11.07
CA GLN A 138 7.94 -11.87 10.46
C GLN A 138 7.79 -11.77 8.94
N ILE A 139 8.58 -12.56 8.22
CA ILE A 139 8.46 -12.72 6.76
C ILE A 139 7.60 -13.95 6.51
N SER A 140 6.70 -13.87 5.53
CA SER A 140 5.86 -14.98 5.07
C SER A 140 6.05 -15.14 3.57
N ASP A 141 6.27 -16.39 3.14
CA ASP A 141 6.32 -16.77 1.73
C ASP A 141 4.92 -17.12 1.16
N ALA A 142 3.85 -16.85 1.90
CA ALA A 142 2.48 -17.06 1.42
C ALA A 142 2.24 -16.26 0.12
N PRO A 143 1.63 -16.87 -0.91
CA PRO A 143 1.48 -16.24 -2.22
C PRO A 143 0.31 -15.24 -2.26
N VAL A 144 0.40 -14.17 -1.48
CA VAL A 144 -0.57 -13.07 -1.45
C VAL A 144 -0.35 -12.10 -2.62
N TRP A 145 -1.35 -11.27 -2.89
CA TRP A 145 -1.36 -10.20 -3.89
C TRP A 145 -2.37 -9.10 -3.55
N HIS A 146 -2.36 -8.00 -4.32
CA HIS A 146 -3.14 -6.79 -4.02
C HIS A 146 -4.66 -7.02 -3.84
N TYR A 147 -5.27 -8.00 -4.53
CA TYR A 147 -6.70 -8.29 -4.36
C TYR A 147 -7.07 -8.80 -2.96
N ASP A 148 -6.12 -9.41 -2.24
CA ASP A 148 -6.35 -9.95 -0.88
C ASP A 148 -6.45 -8.87 0.18
N ILE A 149 -5.97 -7.66 -0.11
CA ILE A 149 -6.06 -6.50 0.80
C ILE A 149 -7.52 -6.15 1.05
N LEU A 150 -8.36 -6.16 0.02
CA LEU A 150 -9.79 -5.90 0.17
C LEU A 150 -10.46 -6.99 1.02
N ALA A 151 -10.16 -8.25 0.74
CA ALA A 151 -10.73 -9.36 1.50
C ALA A 151 -10.31 -9.31 2.98
N GLN A 152 -9.03 -9.05 3.25
CA GLN A 152 -8.53 -8.86 4.62
C GLN A 152 -9.19 -7.68 5.32
N THR A 153 -9.31 -6.54 4.64
CA THR A 153 -9.94 -5.33 5.20
C THR A 153 -11.39 -5.61 5.59
N LEU A 154 -12.15 -6.30 4.73
CA LEU A 154 -13.53 -6.67 5.01
C LEU A 154 -13.63 -7.64 6.20
N LYS A 155 -12.73 -8.64 6.25
CA LYS A 155 -12.63 -9.56 7.37
C LYS A 155 -12.35 -8.82 8.69
N ASP A 156 -11.40 -7.89 8.69
CA ASP A 156 -11.04 -7.08 9.86
C ASP A 156 -12.20 -6.16 10.30
N MET A 157 -13.04 -5.71 9.36
CA MET A 157 -14.28 -4.97 9.64
C MET A 157 -15.43 -5.86 10.16
N GLY A 158 -15.24 -7.18 10.21
CA GLY A 158 -16.21 -8.13 10.77
C GLY A 158 -17.38 -8.44 9.85
N VAL A 159 -17.20 -8.38 8.52
CA VAL A 159 -18.24 -8.86 7.60
C VAL A 159 -18.50 -10.36 7.80
N ASP A 160 -19.72 -10.81 7.51
CA ASP A 160 -20.05 -12.23 7.62
C ASP A 160 -19.35 -13.08 6.55
N GLN A 161 -19.20 -14.38 6.84
CA GLN A 161 -18.55 -15.35 5.96
C GLN A 161 -19.23 -15.47 4.59
N GLN A 162 -20.55 -15.24 4.51
CA GLN A 162 -21.27 -15.28 3.23
C GLN A 162 -20.84 -14.13 2.32
N THR A 163 -20.68 -12.94 2.89
CA THR A 163 -20.18 -11.76 2.18
C THR A 163 -18.73 -11.94 1.79
N LEU A 164 -17.88 -12.38 2.73
CA LEU A 164 -16.46 -12.63 2.50
C LEU A 164 -16.22 -13.67 1.39
N SER A 165 -17.09 -14.67 1.25
CA SER A 165 -16.98 -15.71 0.21
C SER A 165 -17.07 -15.21 -1.24
N ASN A 166 -17.45 -13.94 -1.45
CA ASN A 166 -17.48 -13.31 -2.78
C ASN A 166 -16.15 -12.63 -3.16
N TYR A 167 -15.16 -12.63 -2.26
CA TYR A 167 -13.86 -11.99 -2.45
C TYR A 167 -12.74 -13.03 -2.50
N THR A 168 -11.50 -12.57 -2.69
CA THR A 168 -10.32 -13.45 -2.66
C THR A 168 -10.00 -13.90 -1.23
N THR A 169 -8.99 -14.74 -1.07
CA THR A 169 -8.53 -15.21 0.25
C THR A 169 -7.97 -14.03 1.07
N PRO A 170 -8.40 -13.84 2.33
CA PRO A 170 -7.76 -12.88 3.24
C PRO A 170 -6.25 -13.15 3.38
N LEU A 171 -5.47 -12.09 3.61
CA LEU A 171 -4.02 -12.17 3.75
C LEU A 171 -3.58 -13.16 4.83
N ASP A 172 -4.26 -13.18 5.97
CA ASP A 172 -3.97 -14.06 7.12
C ASP A 172 -4.55 -15.48 7.01
N GLU A 173 -5.24 -15.79 5.90
CA GLU A 173 -5.76 -17.12 5.59
C GLU A 173 -4.98 -17.82 4.46
N SER A 174 -4.19 -17.07 3.68
CA SER A 174 -3.19 -17.63 2.78
C SER A 174 -1.99 -18.18 3.58
N TYR A 175 -1.34 -19.22 3.06
CA TYR A 175 -0.29 -19.95 3.78
C TYR A 175 0.92 -20.27 2.90
N GLU A 176 2.08 -20.44 3.53
CA GLU A 176 3.32 -20.78 2.83
C GLU A 176 3.22 -22.13 2.12
N GLY A 177 3.70 -22.17 0.88
CA GLY A 177 3.61 -23.37 0.03
C GLY A 177 2.25 -23.57 -0.64
N GLU A 178 1.28 -22.68 -0.44
CA GLU A 178 0.05 -22.66 -1.22
C GLU A 178 0.39 -22.51 -2.72
N THR A 179 -0.24 -23.34 -3.57
CA THR A 179 -0.10 -23.20 -5.03
C THR A 179 -1.20 -22.29 -5.54
N ARG A 180 -0.89 -21.01 -5.67
CA ARG A 180 -1.86 -19.98 -6.06
C ARG A 180 -1.28 -19.09 -7.17
N PRO A 181 -1.86 -19.11 -8.38
CA PRO A 181 -1.46 -18.19 -9.43
C PRO A 181 -1.87 -16.77 -9.06
N ARG A 182 -0.97 -15.82 -9.32
CA ARG A 182 -1.24 -14.38 -9.20
C ARG A 182 -1.08 -13.75 -10.56
N TYR A 183 -1.77 -12.64 -10.80
CA TYR A 183 -1.74 -11.97 -12.09
C TYR A 183 -1.23 -10.54 -11.94
N TYR A 184 -0.47 -10.12 -12.93
CA TYR A 184 0.04 -8.76 -13.07
C TYR A 184 -0.38 -8.22 -14.42
N ILE A 185 -0.84 -6.98 -14.42
CA ILE A 185 -1.27 -6.28 -15.61
C ILE A 185 -0.19 -5.25 -15.95
N GLU A 186 0.52 -5.48 -17.06
CA GLU A 186 1.51 -4.54 -17.56
C GLU A 186 0.88 -3.58 -18.59
N THR A 187 1.48 -2.41 -18.70
CA THR A 187 1.14 -1.42 -19.72
C THR A 187 2.30 -1.26 -20.69
N ILE A 188 2.06 -1.59 -21.95
CA ILE A 188 3.01 -1.36 -23.04
C ILE A 188 2.79 0.05 -23.58
N SER A 189 3.87 0.83 -23.66
CA SER A 189 3.86 2.22 -24.09
C SER A 189 4.87 2.47 -25.21
N ASN A 190 4.53 3.36 -26.14
CA ASN A 190 5.49 3.86 -27.14
C ASN A 190 6.26 5.10 -26.66
N GLY A 191 6.15 5.44 -25.37
CA GLY A 191 6.74 6.64 -24.77
C GLY A 191 5.94 7.93 -24.99
N LYS A 192 4.82 7.86 -25.71
CA LYS A 192 3.86 8.97 -25.87
C LYS A 192 2.48 8.63 -25.33
N GLN A 193 2.08 7.38 -25.51
CA GLN A 193 0.81 6.85 -25.05
C GLN A 193 0.95 5.34 -24.81
N ASP A 194 0.07 4.84 -23.97
CA ASP A 194 -0.13 3.41 -23.80
C ASP A 194 -0.80 2.85 -25.06
N ILE A 195 -0.36 1.66 -25.46
CA ILE A 195 -0.79 1.02 -26.71
C ILE A 195 -1.39 -0.36 -26.49
N PHE A 196 -0.93 -1.08 -25.47
CA PHE A 196 -1.49 -2.37 -25.07
C PHE A 196 -1.43 -2.52 -23.56
N VAL A 197 -2.38 -3.29 -23.04
CA VAL A 197 -2.32 -3.87 -21.72
C VAL A 197 -2.15 -5.38 -21.90
N ARG A 198 -1.24 -5.99 -21.15
CA ARG A 198 -0.95 -7.44 -21.20
C ARG A 198 -0.97 -8.03 -19.81
N GLU A 199 -1.30 -9.32 -19.75
CA GLU A 199 -1.39 -10.04 -18.48
C GLU A 199 -0.27 -11.08 -18.36
N PHE A 200 0.43 -11.02 -17.23
CA PHE A 200 1.30 -12.07 -16.73
C PHE A 200 0.56 -12.92 -15.71
N VAL A 201 0.84 -14.22 -15.71
CA VAL A 201 0.62 -15.10 -14.57
C VAL A 201 1.95 -15.37 -13.88
N ILE A 202 1.93 -15.35 -12.55
CA ILE A 202 3.05 -15.53 -11.65
C ILE A 202 2.81 -16.81 -10.87
N ASN A 203 3.66 -17.82 -11.08
CA ASN A 203 3.61 -19.12 -10.42
C ASN A 203 4.89 -19.37 -9.63
N GLY A 204 4.87 -19.13 -8.32
CA GLY A 204 6.06 -19.13 -7.46
C GLY A 204 6.38 -17.74 -6.94
N ASP A 205 7.58 -17.53 -6.40
CA ASP A 205 8.03 -16.24 -5.84
C ASP A 205 7.88 -15.12 -6.86
N ALA A 206 7.17 -14.06 -6.48
CA ALA A 206 6.92 -12.90 -7.32
C ALA A 206 8.20 -12.09 -7.57
N ASN A 207 9.25 -12.22 -6.75
CA ASN A 207 10.52 -11.53 -6.94
C ASN A 207 11.48 -12.27 -7.91
N ASP A 208 11.11 -13.43 -8.44
CA ASP A 208 11.88 -14.12 -9.48
C ASP A 208 11.15 -14.06 -10.81
N MET A 209 11.69 -13.30 -11.77
CA MET A 209 11.11 -13.13 -13.11
C MET A 209 10.93 -14.46 -13.86
N LYS A 210 11.65 -15.53 -13.49
CA LYS A 210 11.46 -16.87 -14.10
C LYS A 210 10.10 -17.47 -13.79
N ASN A 211 9.43 -17.01 -12.74
CA ASN A 211 8.09 -17.43 -12.35
C ASN A 211 7.00 -16.67 -13.09
N TRP A 212 7.36 -15.70 -13.93
CA TRP A 212 6.45 -14.84 -14.68
C TRP A 212 6.32 -15.35 -16.11
N SER A 213 5.09 -15.50 -16.59
CA SER A 213 4.81 -15.90 -17.97
C SER A 213 3.57 -15.19 -18.49
N LEU A 214 3.61 -14.72 -19.75
CA LEU A 214 2.44 -14.14 -20.40
C LEU A 214 1.31 -15.16 -20.46
N THR A 215 0.09 -14.75 -20.13
CA THR A 215 -1.10 -15.59 -20.27
C THR A 215 -1.55 -15.69 -21.73
N GLY A 216 -1.10 -14.76 -22.57
CA GLY A 216 -1.57 -14.56 -23.93
C GLY A 216 -2.76 -13.60 -24.01
N ASN A 217 -3.29 -13.13 -22.88
CA ASN A 217 -4.28 -12.06 -22.86
C ASN A 217 -3.60 -10.72 -23.14
N GLU A 218 -4.10 -10.03 -24.17
CA GLU A 218 -3.70 -8.66 -24.49
C GLU A 218 -4.92 -7.84 -24.93
N TRP A 219 -4.93 -6.57 -24.55
CA TRP A 219 -5.99 -5.63 -24.89
C TRP A 219 -5.37 -4.38 -25.49
N PRO A 220 -5.75 -3.96 -26.72
CA PRO A 220 -5.30 -2.70 -27.27
C PRO A 220 -5.85 -1.54 -26.44
N VAL A 221 -5.00 -0.55 -26.17
CA VAL A 221 -5.41 0.71 -25.58
C VAL A 221 -5.79 1.64 -26.72
N GLU A 222 -7.10 1.85 -26.89
CA GLU A 222 -7.60 2.82 -27.85
C GLU A 222 -7.22 4.23 -27.40
N PRO A 223 -6.76 5.11 -28.32
CA PRO A 223 -6.57 6.51 -27.98
C PRO A 223 -7.88 7.09 -27.43
N TRP A 224 -7.80 7.84 -26.33
CA TRP A 224 -8.95 8.62 -25.88
C TRP A 224 -9.41 9.51 -27.04
N HIS A 225 -10.67 9.35 -27.42
CA HIS A 225 -11.32 10.22 -28.39
C HIS A 225 -11.98 11.37 -27.63
N ASP A 226 -11.54 12.60 -27.92
CA ASP A 226 -12.17 13.84 -27.45
C ASP A 226 -13.63 13.98 -27.94
#